data_AF-A0A233HTW5-F1
#
_entry.id   AF-A0A233HTW5-F1
#
_cell.length_a   1.000
_cell.length_b   1.000
_cell.length_c   1.000
_cell.angle_alpha   90.00
_cell.angle_beta   90.00
_cell.angle_gamma   90.00
#
_symmetry.space_group_name_H-M   'P 1'
#
loop_
_entity.id
_entity.type
_entity.pdbx_description
1 polymer ?
#
loop_
_entity_poly.entity_id
_entity_poly.type
_entity_poly.pdbx_seq_one_letter_code
_entity_poly.pdbx_strand_id
1 'polypeptide(L)'
;MQSNTIPITHIAPSYSQENLDLILSRVKQLLPSLNDEGAKQYLSDLLNQDIETLVSDWLTYQEVEPCVSSAELHALAERVLPYHSNLEEAIYSVRNTLNTVPRERTDLRDYLTKDRKEDVIKSLSLPLFVSKKKYPSFSSIEELIEALKPVDQTIVDVTASVLMDRIQSIPMEKQLGITDRQKMLSVAAVYEVNSAVGFECNSIWLASFISSQMWGCVSGWAHPDGEMCRNRHFGFKSDLDCVDLTLNSLKYVDAILADNPDQETVSLYIDTMLSCLTIMVRDYLRYNKESEDYGKIDSLIEQYSHLMNPAQLLRHSTIQLHLAQIKGVARDHYQLLLPFFEYQEGRGDPSKEYLQYYDYHNFILIDLEYLKTPKFELASSLLGSSMLSEDLLRTSELLLDCLKLNLPDDVVNSFSGFFTKYLWTLINDDSDEQYLFDAILTVSLNSMHLYDTVSNIRFMAELGHLGSIRWLIDNDQYETDNELKYWEIRRDYLESVSMNSK
;
A
#
# COMPACT_ATOMS: atom_id res chain seq x y z
N MET A 1 2.62 -3.40 -1.31
CA MET A 1 3.14 -4.22 -0.20
C MET A 1 3.07 -5.64 -0.70
N GLN A 2 4.24 -6.26 -0.88
CA GLN A 2 4.43 -7.61 -0.39
C GLN A 2 5.20 -7.39 0.92
N SER A 3 4.55 -7.41 2.10
CA SER A 3 5.29 -7.21 3.37
C SER A 3 6.27 -8.32 3.67
N ASN A 4 6.16 -9.41 2.90
CA ASN A 4 7.15 -10.42 2.81
C ASN A 4 7.34 -10.77 1.33
N THR A 5 8.45 -10.31 0.76
CA THR A 5 8.95 -10.84 -0.52
C THR A 5 9.20 -12.34 -0.42
N ILE A 6 9.45 -12.84 0.80
CA ILE A 6 9.59 -14.26 1.09
C ILE A 6 8.24 -14.82 1.54
N PRO A 7 7.74 -15.92 0.97
CA PRO A 7 6.52 -16.55 1.45
C PRO A 7 6.63 -16.97 2.93
N ILE A 8 5.59 -16.68 3.72
CA ILE A 8 5.54 -17.06 5.15
C ILE A 8 5.59 -18.58 5.33
N THR A 9 5.19 -19.32 4.30
CA THR A 9 5.26 -20.77 4.25
C THR A 9 6.71 -21.28 4.14
N HIS A 10 7.66 -20.45 3.70
CA HIS A 10 9.09 -20.76 3.61
C HIS A 10 9.89 -20.27 4.82
N ILE A 11 9.69 -19.02 5.24
CA ILE A 11 10.37 -18.43 6.41
C ILE A 11 9.30 -17.81 7.30
N ALA A 12 9.16 -18.30 8.52
CA ALA A 12 8.23 -17.70 9.46
C ALA A 12 8.77 -16.32 9.92
N PRO A 13 7.89 -15.34 10.11
CA PRO A 13 8.27 -14.05 10.69
C PRO A 13 8.72 -14.20 12.14
N SER A 14 9.53 -13.24 12.58
CA SER A 14 9.93 -13.11 13.97
C SER A 14 9.11 -12.00 14.64
N TYR A 15 8.80 -12.18 15.93
CA TYR A 15 7.86 -11.39 16.70
C TYR A 15 8.44 -11.00 18.05
N SER A 16 8.02 -9.87 18.60
CA SER A 16 8.24 -9.58 20.02
C SER A 16 7.38 -10.52 20.87
N GLN A 17 7.76 -10.67 22.14
CA GLN A 17 6.96 -11.46 23.08
C GLN A 17 5.52 -10.95 23.20
N GLU A 18 5.32 -9.63 23.17
CA GLU A 18 3.98 -9.01 23.22
C GLU A 18 3.13 -9.43 22.01
N ASN A 19 3.68 -9.35 20.80
CA ASN A 19 2.97 -9.74 19.58
C ASN A 19 2.64 -11.25 19.57
N LEU A 20 3.56 -12.08 20.06
CA LEU A 20 3.36 -13.51 20.20
C LEU A 20 2.21 -13.82 21.20
N ASP A 21 2.18 -13.12 22.34
CA ASP A 21 1.11 -13.28 23.34
C ASP A 21 -0.26 -12.88 22.77
N LEU A 22 -0.31 -11.83 21.95
CA LEU A 22 -1.53 -11.43 21.23
C LEU A 22 -1.99 -12.53 20.26
N ILE A 23 -1.08 -13.13 19.48
CA ILE A 23 -1.40 -14.24 18.57
C ILE A 23 -1.96 -15.43 19.36
N LEU A 24 -1.30 -15.84 20.45
CA LEU A 24 -1.75 -16.95 21.31
C LEU A 24 -3.12 -16.67 21.95
N SER A 25 -3.42 -15.42 22.31
CA SER A 25 -4.74 -15.03 22.82
C SER A 25 -5.85 -15.26 21.78
N ARG A 26 -5.57 -14.96 20.49
CA ARG A 26 -6.51 -15.18 19.38
C ARG A 26 -6.71 -16.67 19.12
N VAL A 27 -5.67 -17.50 19.22
CA VAL A 27 -5.79 -18.97 19.15
C VAL A 27 -6.80 -19.47 20.19
N LYS A 28 -6.69 -19.03 21.45
CA LYS A 28 -7.62 -19.44 22.52
C LYS A 28 -9.04 -18.94 22.30
N GLN A 29 -9.21 -17.78 21.66
CA GLN A 29 -10.54 -17.27 21.31
C GLN A 29 -11.21 -18.09 20.20
N LEU A 30 -10.44 -18.54 19.20
CA LEU A 30 -10.92 -19.36 18.08
C LEU A 30 -11.13 -20.82 18.46
N LEU A 31 -10.25 -21.35 19.31
CA LEU A 31 -10.18 -22.75 19.73
C LEU A 31 -10.22 -22.84 21.26
N PRO A 32 -11.36 -22.51 21.90
CA PRO A 32 -11.46 -22.42 23.36
C PRO A 32 -11.32 -23.75 24.10
N SER A 33 -11.33 -24.87 23.37
CA SER A 33 -11.07 -26.21 23.91
C SER A 33 -9.59 -26.51 24.12
N LEU A 34 -8.68 -25.73 23.49
CA LEU A 34 -7.24 -25.91 23.66
C LEU A 34 -6.77 -25.27 24.98
N ASN A 35 -5.91 -25.99 25.71
CA ASN A 35 -5.16 -25.42 26.84
C ASN A 35 -3.93 -24.63 26.32
N ASP A 36 -3.14 -24.05 27.23
CA ASP A 36 -2.00 -23.22 26.88
C ASP A 36 -0.96 -23.94 26.01
N GLU A 37 -0.66 -25.20 26.33
CA GLU A 37 0.27 -26.01 25.53
C GLU A 37 -0.33 -26.41 24.18
N GLY A 38 -1.64 -26.66 24.11
CA GLY A 38 -2.34 -26.90 22.84
C GLY A 38 -2.35 -25.65 21.94
N ALA A 39 -2.51 -24.46 22.50
CA ALA A 39 -2.44 -23.21 21.75
C ALA A 39 -1.03 -22.95 21.21
N LYS A 40 0.00 -23.26 21.99
CA LYS A 40 1.40 -23.24 21.54
C LYS A 40 1.65 -24.26 20.44
N GLN A 41 1.20 -25.50 20.60
CA GLN A 41 1.35 -26.52 19.56
C GLN A 41 0.65 -26.11 18.27
N TYR A 42 -0.57 -25.57 18.34
CA TYR A 42 -1.30 -25.06 17.18
C TYR A 42 -0.48 -24.01 16.41
N LEU A 43 0.10 -23.03 17.12
CA LEU A 43 0.89 -21.98 16.47
C LEU A 43 2.21 -22.53 15.91
N SER A 44 2.84 -23.50 16.59
CA SER A 44 4.03 -24.18 16.10
C SER A 44 3.74 -24.97 14.82
N ASP A 45 2.62 -25.69 14.76
CA ASP A 45 2.17 -26.44 13.58
C ASP A 45 1.85 -25.48 12.41
N LEU A 46 1.18 -24.36 12.71
CA LEU A 46 0.83 -23.34 11.73
C LEU A 46 2.07 -22.76 11.03
N LEU A 47 3.06 -22.33 11.80
CA LEU A 47 4.27 -21.71 11.29
C LEU A 47 5.38 -22.72 10.97
N ASN A 48 5.15 -24.00 11.26
CA ASN A 48 6.11 -25.10 11.13
C ASN A 48 7.47 -24.77 11.79
N GLN A 49 7.42 -24.20 12.99
CA GLN A 49 8.58 -23.71 13.72
C GLN A 49 8.34 -23.71 15.23
N ASP A 50 9.41 -23.90 16.01
CA ASP A 50 9.34 -23.83 17.47
C ASP A 50 9.07 -22.38 17.91
N ILE A 51 8.12 -22.20 18.82
CA ILE A 51 7.70 -20.86 19.28
C ILE A 51 8.85 -20.05 19.87
N GLU A 52 9.76 -20.68 20.59
CA GLU A 52 10.91 -20.00 21.21
C GLU A 52 11.83 -19.35 20.16
N THR A 53 11.85 -19.90 18.94
CA THR A 53 12.66 -19.37 17.83
C THR A 53 11.97 -18.25 17.06
N LEU A 54 10.69 -18.01 17.33
CA LEU A 54 9.94 -16.90 16.74
C LEU A 54 10.20 -15.57 17.47
N VAL A 55 10.68 -15.61 18.72
CA VAL A 55 10.83 -14.40 19.54
C VAL A 55 12.11 -13.64 19.18
N SER A 56 11.97 -12.37 18.78
CA SER A 56 13.08 -11.47 18.46
C SER A 56 12.70 -10.01 18.72
N ASP A 57 13.63 -9.22 19.28
CA ASP A 57 13.42 -7.79 19.56
C ASP A 57 14.37 -6.86 18.78
N TRP A 58 15.19 -7.40 17.86
CA TRP A 58 16.21 -6.64 17.13
C TRP A 58 15.77 -6.14 15.73
N LEU A 59 14.56 -6.51 15.28
CA LEU A 59 14.00 -6.04 14.01
C LEU A 59 13.49 -4.60 14.14
N THR A 60 13.73 -3.78 13.12
CA THR A 60 13.18 -2.42 13.01
C THR A 60 11.69 -2.47 12.70
N TYR A 61 11.27 -3.47 11.91
CA TYR A 61 9.87 -3.74 11.60
C TYR A 61 9.54 -5.23 11.80
N GLN A 62 8.43 -5.49 12.51
CA GLN A 62 7.89 -6.83 12.71
C GLN A 62 6.64 -7.02 11.85
N GLU A 63 6.57 -8.16 11.17
CA GLU A 63 5.44 -8.49 10.30
C GLU A 63 4.22 -9.02 11.09
N VAL A 64 3.64 -8.15 11.93
CA VAL A 64 2.52 -8.50 12.83
C VAL A 64 1.22 -8.81 12.06
N GLU A 65 1.09 -8.30 10.84
CA GLU A 65 -0.01 -8.56 9.92
C GLU A 65 0.54 -9.08 8.59
N PRO A 66 0.92 -10.37 8.48
CA PRO A 66 1.66 -10.85 7.32
C PRO A 66 0.80 -10.91 6.06
N CYS A 67 1.39 -10.49 4.94
CA CYS A 67 0.80 -10.60 3.62
C CYS A 67 0.85 -12.04 3.14
N VAL A 68 -0.30 -12.61 2.81
CA VAL A 68 -0.39 -13.97 2.27
C VAL A 68 -1.19 -13.98 0.96
N SER A 69 -0.69 -14.71 -0.01
CA SER A 69 -1.47 -15.10 -1.18
C SER A 69 -2.49 -16.17 -0.81
N SER A 70 -3.49 -16.38 -1.66
CA SER A 70 -4.47 -17.45 -1.52
C SER A 70 -3.79 -18.81 -1.34
N ALA A 71 -2.75 -19.09 -2.13
CA ALA A 71 -1.99 -20.32 -2.06
C ALA A 71 -1.27 -20.50 -0.70
N GLU A 72 -0.67 -19.44 -0.17
CA GLU A 72 -0.02 -19.48 1.14
C GLU A 72 -1.04 -19.63 2.27
N LEU A 73 -2.15 -18.91 2.20
CA LEU A 73 -3.22 -19.00 3.20
C LEU A 73 -3.80 -20.41 3.25
N HIS A 74 -4.04 -21.03 2.10
CA HIS A 74 -4.49 -22.43 2.02
C HIS A 74 -3.43 -23.40 2.54
N ALA A 75 -2.16 -23.23 2.18
CA ALA A 75 -1.08 -24.08 2.70
C ALA A 75 -0.94 -23.98 4.23
N LEU A 76 -1.09 -22.78 4.79
CA LEU A 76 -1.13 -22.57 6.24
C LEU A 76 -2.37 -23.24 6.87
N ALA A 77 -3.54 -23.09 6.25
CA ALA A 77 -4.78 -23.71 6.71
C ALA A 77 -4.71 -25.24 6.69
N GLU A 78 -4.05 -25.84 5.69
CA GLU A 78 -3.83 -27.29 5.60
C GLU A 78 -2.98 -27.82 6.76
N ARG A 79 -1.97 -27.07 7.22
CA ARG A 79 -1.12 -27.46 8.37
C ARG A 79 -1.92 -27.63 9.65
N VAL A 80 -2.94 -26.79 9.84
CA VAL A 80 -3.79 -26.80 11.04
C VAL A 80 -5.17 -27.42 10.83
N LEU A 81 -5.44 -27.97 9.64
CA LEU A 81 -6.71 -28.66 9.34
C LEU A 81 -7.11 -29.72 10.39
N PRO A 82 -6.18 -30.49 11.02
CA PRO A 82 -6.55 -31.43 12.08
C PRO A 82 -7.26 -30.82 13.29
N TYR A 83 -7.17 -29.50 13.49
CA TYR A 83 -7.84 -28.77 14.57
C TYR A 83 -9.25 -28.27 14.18
N HIS A 84 -9.68 -28.46 12.93
CA HIS A 84 -10.90 -27.89 12.34
C HIS A 84 -11.76 -28.93 11.62
N SER A 85 -13.03 -28.61 11.38
CA SER A 85 -13.98 -29.54 10.75
C SER A 85 -13.85 -29.60 9.22
N ASN A 86 -13.36 -28.51 8.62
CA ASN A 86 -13.22 -28.33 7.18
C ASN A 86 -12.18 -27.22 6.89
N LEU A 87 -11.82 -27.07 5.61
CA LEU A 87 -10.82 -26.12 5.18
C LEU A 87 -11.28 -24.67 5.36
N GLU A 88 -12.57 -24.36 5.16
CA GLU A 88 -13.10 -23.00 5.33
C GLU A 88 -12.99 -22.50 6.78
N GLU A 89 -13.22 -23.37 7.76
CA GLU A 89 -12.99 -23.09 9.19
C GLU A 89 -11.51 -22.89 9.50
N ALA A 90 -10.63 -23.71 8.90
CA ALA A 90 -9.18 -23.57 9.08
C ALA A 90 -8.67 -22.25 8.49
N ILE A 91 -9.10 -21.86 7.28
CA ILE A 91 -8.76 -20.57 6.66
C ILE A 91 -9.22 -19.42 7.54
N TYR A 92 -10.47 -19.47 8.04
CA TYR A 92 -11.00 -18.46 8.95
C TYR A 92 -10.16 -18.38 10.23
N SER A 93 -9.74 -19.52 10.77
CA SER A 93 -8.89 -19.56 11.97
C SER A 93 -7.52 -18.93 11.70
N VAL A 94 -6.81 -19.37 10.67
CA VAL A 94 -5.47 -18.90 10.32
C VAL A 94 -5.44 -17.38 10.10
N ARG A 95 -6.34 -16.84 9.27
CA ARG A 95 -6.36 -15.41 8.97
C ARG A 95 -6.62 -14.56 10.21
N ASN A 96 -7.42 -15.06 11.16
CA ASN A 96 -7.69 -14.35 12.41
C ASN A 96 -6.59 -14.54 13.46
N THR A 97 -5.96 -15.72 13.54
CA THR A 97 -4.83 -15.97 14.44
C THR A 97 -3.65 -15.06 14.11
N LEU A 98 -3.17 -15.13 12.87
CA LEU A 98 -2.02 -14.35 12.41
C LEU A 98 -2.42 -12.93 12.00
N ASN A 99 -3.72 -12.61 11.97
CA ASN A 99 -4.25 -11.35 11.47
C ASN A 99 -3.72 -11.02 10.06
N THR A 100 -3.71 -12.02 9.19
CA THR A 100 -3.11 -11.94 7.86
C THR A 100 -3.84 -10.93 6.98
N VAL A 101 -3.13 -10.38 6.02
CA VAL A 101 -3.69 -9.48 5.00
C VAL A 101 -3.40 -10.04 3.60
N PRO A 102 -4.23 -9.75 2.58
CA PRO A 102 -4.00 -10.26 1.22
C PRO A 102 -2.72 -9.70 0.59
N ARG A 103 -2.09 -10.47 -0.31
CA ARG A 103 -0.93 -10.03 -1.13
C ARG A 103 -1.35 -9.26 -2.36
N GLU A 104 -2.46 -9.67 -2.96
CA GLU A 104 -3.01 -9.07 -4.17
C GLU A 104 -4.51 -8.89 -4.03
N ARG A 105 -5.08 -8.10 -4.94
CA ARG A 105 -6.52 -7.84 -4.96
C ARG A 105 -7.33 -9.12 -4.95
N THR A 106 -6.99 -10.10 -5.79
CA THR A 106 -7.80 -11.34 -5.92
C THR A 106 -7.77 -12.22 -4.66
N ASP A 107 -6.71 -12.13 -3.85
CA ASP A 107 -6.61 -12.83 -2.56
C ASP A 107 -7.66 -12.34 -1.54
N LEU A 108 -8.22 -11.14 -1.73
CA LEU A 108 -9.33 -10.65 -0.89
C LEU A 108 -10.51 -11.63 -0.86
N ARG A 109 -10.71 -12.46 -1.89
CA ARG A 109 -11.81 -13.42 -1.95
C ARG A 109 -11.80 -14.41 -0.80
N ASP A 110 -10.62 -14.79 -0.30
CA ASP A 110 -10.46 -15.71 0.83
C ASP A 110 -10.84 -15.08 2.17
N TYR A 111 -11.10 -13.77 2.19
CA TYR A 111 -11.59 -13.04 3.36
C TYR A 111 -13.13 -13.10 3.49
N LEU A 112 -13.83 -13.66 2.49
CA LEU A 112 -15.25 -14.02 2.64
C LEU A 112 -15.38 -15.25 3.53
N THR A 113 -16.23 -15.19 4.55
CA THR A 113 -16.63 -16.41 5.27
C THR A 113 -17.55 -17.26 4.38
N LYS A 114 -17.75 -18.51 4.77
CA LYS A 114 -18.72 -19.40 4.12
C LYS A 114 -20.10 -18.75 3.97
N ASP A 115 -20.68 -18.27 5.08
CA ASP A 115 -22.01 -17.64 5.07
C ASP A 115 -22.06 -16.40 4.18
N ARG A 116 -20.98 -15.60 4.18
CA ARG A 116 -20.90 -14.41 3.32
C ARG A 116 -20.80 -14.79 1.85
N LYS A 117 -19.99 -15.80 1.51
CA LYS A 117 -19.83 -16.33 0.16
C LYS A 117 -21.16 -16.85 -0.38
N GLU A 118 -21.92 -17.60 0.43
CA GLU A 118 -23.26 -18.06 0.07
C GLU A 118 -24.24 -16.90 -0.18
N ASP A 119 -24.22 -15.86 0.67
CA ASP A 119 -25.07 -14.67 0.51
C ASP A 119 -24.73 -13.85 -0.75
N VAL A 120 -23.44 -13.66 -1.03
CA VAL A 120 -22.93 -12.99 -2.24
C VAL A 120 -23.36 -13.77 -3.49
N ILE A 121 -23.09 -15.08 -3.53
CA ILE A 121 -23.48 -15.95 -4.66
C ILE A 121 -24.98 -15.87 -4.90
N LYS A 122 -25.79 -16.01 -3.84
CA LYS A 122 -27.25 -15.94 -3.95
C LYS A 122 -27.74 -14.60 -4.49
N SER A 123 -27.15 -13.50 -4.02
CA SER A 123 -27.55 -12.15 -4.41
C SER A 123 -27.20 -11.86 -5.86
N LEU A 124 -25.96 -12.14 -6.26
CA LEU A 124 -25.46 -11.89 -7.61
C LEU A 124 -25.98 -12.90 -8.65
N SER A 125 -26.58 -14.02 -8.22
CA SER A 125 -27.23 -14.97 -9.13
C SER A 125 -28.62 -14.53 -9.61
N LEU A 126 -29.22 -13.50 -9.00
CA LEU A 126 -30.57 -13.02 -9.34
C LEU A 126 -30.75 -12.65 -10.83
N PRO A 127 -29.81 -11.95 -11.50
CA PRO A 127 -29.86 -11.69 -12.93
C PRO A 127 -29.98 -12.96 -13.78
N LEU A 128 -29.28 -14.02 -13.39
CA LEU A 128 -29.22 -15.29 -14.11
C LEU A 128 -30.48 -16.14 -13.90
N PHE A 129 -31.18 -15.94 -12.79
CA PHE A 129 -32.49 -16.54 -12.58
C PHE A 129 -33.51 -16.07 -13.63
N VAL A 130 -33.49 -14.77 -13.95
CA VAL A 130 -34.43 -14.16 -14.91
C VAL A 130 -34.24 -14.76 -16.31
N SER A 131 -33.00 -15.06 -16.72
CA SER A 131 -32.68 -15.62 -18.03
C SER A 131 -32.88 -17.15 -18.10
N LYS A 132 -32.50 -17.90 -17.05
CA LYS A 132 -32.54 -19.37 -17.06
C LYS A 132 -33.83 -19.99 -16.48
N LYS A 133 -34.71 -19.19 -15.85
CA LYS A 133 -35.95 -19.61 -15.17
C LYS A 133 -35.77 -20.71 -14.10
N LYS A 134 -34.55 -20.88 -13.60
CA LYS A 134 -34.15 -21.72 -12.46
C LYS A 134 -33.02 -21.01 -11.73
N TYR A 135 -32.94 -21.16 -10.41
CA TYR A 135 -31.79 -20.64 -9.67
C TYR A 135 -30.56 -21.44 -10.08
N PRO A 136 -29.56 -20.81 -10.74
CA PRO A 136 -28.30 -21.49 -10.97
C PRO A 136 -27.63 -21.73 -9.62
N SER A 137 -27.09 -22.93 -9.43
CA SER A 137 -26.24 -23.27 -8.28
C SER A 137 -24.80 -23.09 -8.74
N PHE A 138 -24.05 -22.26 -8.03
CA PHE A 138 -22.61 -22.11 -8.22
C PHE A 138 -21.88 -22.68 -7.01
N SER A 139 -20.79 -23.39 -7.28
CA SER A 139 -19.91 -23.96 -6.25
C SER A 139 -18.77 -23.02 -5.86
N SER A 140 -18.47 -22.01 -6.69
CA SER A 140 -17.43 -21.00 -6.43
C SER A 140 -17.81 -19.60 -6.92
N ILE A 141 -17.02 -18.61 -6.51
CA ILE A 141 -17.13 -17.22 -6.96
C ILE A 141 -16.68 -17.11 -8.43
N GLU A 142 -15.68 -17.89 -8.82
CA GLU A 142 -15.14 -17.92 -10.19
C GLU A 142 -16.20 -18.40 -11.18
N GLU A 143 -16.97 -19.45 -10.83
CA GLU A 143 -18.08 -19.91 -11.67
C GLU A 143 -19.17 -18.84 -11.83
N LEU A 144 -19.44 -18.08 -10.77
CA LEU A 144 -20.39 -16.97 -10.78
C LEU A 144 -19.91 -15.82 -11.68
N ILE A 145 -18.64 -15.42 -11.56
CA ILE A 145 -18.01 -14.38 -12.39
C ILE A 145 -18.15 -14.72 -13.87
N GLU A 146 -17.74 -15.94 -14.25
CA GLU A 146 -17.84 -16.39 -15.65
C GLU A 146 -19.28 -16.42 -16.15
N ALA A 147 -20.22 -16.82 -15.29
CA ALA A 147 -21.64 -16.89 -15.66
C ALA A 147 -22.29 -15.51 -15.83
N LEU A 148 -21.75 -14.46 -15.20
CA LEU A 148 -22.27 -13.10 -15.27
C LEU A 148 -21.70 -12.27 -16.43
N LYS A 149 -20.54 -12.65 -17.00
CA LYS A 149 -19.96 -11.97 -18.19
C LYS A 149 -20.93 -11.68 -19.35
N PRO A 150 -21.88 -12.57 -19.73
CA PRO A 150 -22.81 -12.30 -20.83
C PRO A 150 -24.07 -11.52 -20.41
N VAL A 151 -24.20 -11.12 -19.14
CA VAL A 151 -25.37 -10.38 -18.64
C VAL A 151 -25.23 -8.90 -18.99
N ASP A 152 -26.37 -8.24 -19.25
CA ASP A 152 -26.40 -6.80 -19.47
C ASP A 152 -25.85 -6.02 -18.26
N GLN A 153 -24.95 -5.08 -18.54
CA GLN A 153 -24.25 -4.30 -17.52
C GLN A 153 -25.20 -3.60 -16.54
N THR A 154 -26.31 -3.04 -17.05
CA THR A 154 -27.31 -2.36 -16.22
C THR A 154 -27.90 -3.29 -15.15
N ILE A 155 -28.07 -4.57 -15.50
CA ILE A 155 -28.63 -5.58 -14.57
C ILE A 155 -27.59 -5.98 -13.53
N VAL A 156 -26.32 -6.12 -13.95
CA VAL A 156 -25.20 -6.35 -13.03
C VAL A 156 -25.11 -5.20 -12.04
N ASP A 157 -25.12 -3.95 -12.52
CA ASP A 157 -25.00 -2.75 -11.69
C ASP A 157 -26.11 -2.63 -10.66
N VAL A 158 -27.37 -2.83 -11.05
CA VAL A 158 -28.51 -2.78 -10.11
C VAL A 158 -28.38 -3.85 -9.03
N THR A 159 -27.99 -5.08 -9.40
CA THR A 159 -27.92 -6.20 -8.45
C THR A 159 -26.75 -6.04 -7.49
N ALA A 160 -25.58 -5.69 -8.01
CA ALA A 160 -24.38 -5.45 -7.21
C ALA A 160 -24.57 -4.24 -6.28
N SER A 161 -25.25 -3.17 -6.73
CA SER A 161 -25.58 -2.01 -5.89
C SER A 161 -26.42 -2.41 -4.68
N VAL A 162 -27.48 -3.21 -4.88
CA VAL A 162 -28.34 -3.67 -3.76
C VAL A 162 -27.56 -4.54 -2.76
N LEU A 163 -26.64 -5.38 -3.24
CA LEU A 163 -25.74 -6.13 -2.35
C LEU A 163 -24.84 -5.18 -1.55
N MET A 164 -24.26 -4.17 -2.21
CA MET A 164 -23.39 -3.19 -1.56
C MET A 164 -24.11 -2.38 -0.49
N ASP A 165 -25.29 -1.84 -0.78
CA ASP A 165 -26.10 -1.08 0.18
C ASP A 165 -26.38 -1.91 1.43
N ARG A 166 -26.72 -3.19 1.23
CA ARG A 166 -26.96 -4.13 2.33
C ARG A 166 -25.70 -4.35 3.15
N ILE A 167 -24.53 -4.54 2.53
CA ILE A 167 -23.28 -4.77 3.27
C ILE A 167 -22.85 -3.52 4.04
N GLN A 168 -22.95 -2.34 3.43
CA GLN A 168 -22.63 -1.06 4.06
C GLN A 168 -23.57 -0.72 5.23
N SER A 169 -24.82 -1.19 5.17
CA SER A 169 -25.78 -0.99 6.28
C SER A 169 -25.45 -1.78 7.56
N ILE A 170 -24.53 -2.75 7.49
CA ILE A 170 -24.11 -3.55 8.64
C ILE A 170 -22.98 -2.78 9.39
N PRO A 171 -23.20 -2.40 10.67
CA PRO A 171 -22.16 -1.75 11.47
C PRO A 171 -20.87 -2.56 11.54
N MET A 172 -19.71 -1.89 11.57
CA MET A 172 -18.41 -2.56 11.52
C MET A 172 -18.22 -3.55 12.67
N GLU A 173 -18.78 -3.29 13.85
CA GLU A 173 -18.71 -4.17 15.03
C GLU A 173 -19.42 -5.51 14.82
N LYS A 174 -20.36 -5.57 13.86
CA LYS A 174 -21.12 -6.77 13.49
C LYS A 174 -20.55 -7.47 12.25
N GLN A 175 -19.50 -6.91 11.63
CA GLN A 175 -18.82 -7.56 10.52
C GLN A 175 -18.03 -8.78 11.02
N LEU A 176 -17.68 -9.68 10.10
CA LEU A 176 -17.09 -10.97 10.42
C LEU A 176 -15.58 -10.84 10.59
N GLY A 177 -15.05 -11.31 11.72
CA GLY A 177 -13.64 -11.24 12.08
C GLY A 177 -13.45 -10.93 13.56
N ILE A 178 -12.30 -11.35 14.10
CA ILE A 178 -11.93 -11.11 15.50
C ILE A 178 -11.31 -9.72 15.66
N THR A 179 -10.43 -9.33 14.74
CA THR A 179 -9.78 -8.02 14.74
C THR A 179 -10.52 -7.04 13.84
N ASP A 180 -10.32 -5.74 14.07
CA ASP A 180 -10.89 -4.71 13.21
C ASP A 180 -10.34 -4.78 11.77
N ARG A 181 -9.08 -5.21 11.60
CA ARG A 181 -8.49 -5.53 10.29
C ARG A 181 -9.27 -6.62 9.57
N GLN A 182 -9.53 -7.76 10.22
CA GLN A 182 -10.26 -8.88 9.59
C GLN A 182 -11.71 -8.52 9.24
N LYS A 183 -12.38 -7.73 10.10
CA LYS A 183 -13.72 -7.20 9.83
C LYS A 183 -13.74 -6.31 8.59
N MET A 184 -12.77 -5.42 8.47
CA MET A 184 -12.63 -4.55 7.30
C MET A 184 -12.33 -5.35 6.03
N LEU A 185 -11.41 -6.32 6.08
CA LEU A 185 -11.08 -7.17 4.93
C LEU A 185 -12.27 -8.00 4.47
N SER A 186 -13.12 -8.49 5.39
CA SER A 186 -14.37 -9.16 5.04
C SER A 186 -15.34 -8.26 4.26
N VAL A 187 -15.32 -6.95 4.48
CA VAL A 187 -16.11 -5.98 3.71
C VAL A 187 -15.46 -5.71 2.36
N ALA A 188 -14.15 -5.44 2.34
CA ALA A 188 -13.38 -5.20 1.12
C ALA A 188 -13.47 -6.37 0.12
N ALA A 189 -13.53 -7.61 0.62
CA ALA A 189 -13.74 -8.79 -0.20
C ALA A 189 -15.05 -8.77 -1.02
N VAL A 190 -16.10 -8.14 -0.50
CA VAL A 190 -17.36 -7.98 -1.25
C VAL A 190 -17.20 -6.95 -2.38
N TYR A 191 -16.45 -5.87 -2.14
CA TYR A 191 -16.11 -4.90 -3.19
C TYR A 191 -15.30 -5.57 -4.31
N GLU A 192 -14.34 -6.41 -3.94
CA GLU A 192 -13.54 -7.15 -4.91
C GLU A 192 -14.43 -8.05 -5.78
N VAL A 193 -15.29 -8.88 -5.18
CA VAL A 193 -16.16 -9.79 -5.94
C VAL A 193 -17.12 -9.02 -6.84
N ASN A 194 -17.71 -7.92 -6.33
CA ASN A 194 -18.58 -7.08 -7.15
C ASN A 194 -17.84 -6.49 -8.34
N SER A 195 -16.63 -5.97 -8.12
CA SER A 195 -15.81 -5.47 -9.21
C SER A 195 -15.46 -6.58 -10.21
N ALA A 196 -15.14 -7.79 -9.73
CA ALA A 196 -14.80 -8.93 -10.57
C ALA A 196 -15.95 -9.43 -11.45
N VAL A 197 -17.22 -9.28 -11.01
CA VAL A 197 -18.40 -9.57 -11.85
C VAL A 197 -18.75 -8.44 -12.83
N GLY A 198 -17.94 -7.37 -12.87
CA GLY A 198 -18.08 -6.26 -13.80
C GLY A 198 -18.79 -5.02 -13.23
N PHE A 199 -18.96 -4.90 -11.90
CA PHE A 199 -19.64 -3.72 -11.32
C PHE A 199 -18.82 -2.43 -11.51
N GLU A 200 -19.36 -1.48 -12.27
CA GLU A 200 -18.66 -0.23 -12.62
C GLU A 200 -18.77 0.84 -11.50
N CYS A 201 -19.76 0.78 -10.60
CA CYS A 201 -20.03 1.92 -9.70
C CYS A 201 -19.02 2.07 -8.54
N ASN A 202 -19.02 1.15 -7.55
CA ASN A 202 -18.28 1.36 -6.30
C ASN A 202 -16.83 0.80 -6.32
N SER A 203 -16.34 0.43 -7.50
CA SER A 203 -14.98 -0.07 -7.71
C SER A 203 -13.92 1.00 -7.39
N ILE A 204 -14.24 2.29 -7.59
CA ILE A 204 -13.35 3.42 -7.22
C ILE A 204 -13.03 3.48 -5.73
N TRP A 205 -13.96 3.08 -4.84
CA TRP A 205 -13.69 3.07 -3.40
C TRP A 205 -12.52 2.14 -3.08
N LEU A 206 -12.48 0.95 -3.68
CA LEU A 206 -11.36 0.01 -3.51
C LEU A 206 -10.05 0.63 -4.06
N ALA A 207 -10.11 1.31 -5.22
CA ALA A 207 -8.97 2.01 -5.80
C ALA A 207 -8.36 3.06 -4.86
N SER A 208 -9.22 3.84 -4.17
CA SER A 208 -8.80 4.90 -3.24
C SER A 208 -7.91 4.41 -2.10
N PHE A 209 -7.98 3.12 -1.75
CA PHE A 209 -7.22 2.55 -0.65
C PHE A 209 -6.09 1.61 -1.08
N ILE A 210 -5.83 1.39 -2.38
CA ILE A 210 -4.77 0.47 -2.83
C ILE A 210 -3.67 1.15 -3.65
N SER A 211 -3.80 2.44 -3.98
CA SER A 211 -2.73 3.22 -4.60
C SER A 211 -1.56 3.42 -3.64
N SER A 212 -0.32 3.27 -4.12
CA SER A 212 0.89 3.65 -3.40
C SER A 212 0.85 5.10 -2.86
N GLN A 213 0.22 6.01 -3.61
CA GLN A 213 0.11 7.43 -3.27
C GLN A 213 -0.76 7.70 -2.03
N MET A 214 -1.82 6.92 -1.85
CA MET A 214 -2.81 7.10 -0.77
C MET A 214 -2.69 6.04 0.34
N TRP A 215 -1.81 5.06 0.14
CA TRP A 215 -1.59 3.95 1.08
C TRP A 215 -0.92 4.41 2.39
N GLY A 216 -1.52 4.08 3.53
CA GLY A 216 -0.95 4.32 4.87
C GLY A 216 -1.30 5.69 5.46
N CYS A 217 -0.40 6.27 6.24
CA CYS A 217 -0.48 7.66 6.71
C CYS A 217 0.71 8.47 6.18
N VAL A 218 0.84 9.71 6.63
CA VAL A 218 1.98 10.60 6.38
C VAL A 218 3.35 9.93 6.57
N SER A 219 3.48 9.08 7.59
CA SER A 219 4.72 8.34 7.89
C SER A 219 4.88 7.03 7.10
N GLY A 220 3.96 6.71 6.19
CA GLY A 220 3.89 5.43 5.50
C GLY A 220 2.90 4.46 6.15
N TRP A 221 2.94 3.19 5.73
CA TRP A 221 2.14 2.12 6.33
C TRP A 221 2.88 1.45 7.50
N ALA A 222 4.22 1.50 7.50
CA ALA A 222 5.07 1.29 8.66
C ALA A 222 5.73 2.62 9.03
N HIS A 223 5.68 2.98 10.31
CA HIS A 223 6.26 4.21 10.83
C HIS A 223 7.77 4.03 11.10
N PRO A 224 8.55 5.13 11.18
CA PRO A 224 9.99 5.08 11.49
C PRO A 224 10.37 4.41 12.81
N ASP A 225 9.43 4.30 13.75
CA ASP A 225 9.59 3.61 15.03
C ASP A 225 9.22 2.11 14.97
N GLY A 226 8.89 1.60 13.79
CA GLY A 226 8.47 0.23 13.57
C GLY A 226 6.98 -0.03 13.81
N GLU A 227 6.21 0.95 14.30
CA GLU A 227 4.78 0.77 14.51
C GLU A 227 4.01 0.71 13.19
N MET A 228 2.99 -0.16 13.16
CA MET A 228 2.09 -0.25 12.03
C MET A 228 1.08 0.89 12.04
N CYS A 229 0.89 1.50 10.88
CA CYS A 229 -0.14 2.49 10.67
C CYS A 229 -1.51 1.87 10.95
N ARG A 230 -2.25 2.46 11.90
CA ARG A 230 -3.61 2.00 12.25
C ARG A 230 -4.67 2.48 11.26
N ASN A 231 -4.28 3.20 10.21
CA ASN A 231 -5.19 3.53 9.13
C ASN A 231 -5.63 2.26 8.37
N ARG A 232 -6.76 2.37 7.68
CA ARG A 232 -7.38 1.29 6.94
C ARG A 232 -6.59 0.96 5.68
N HIS A 233 -5.59 0.08 5.79
CA HIS A 233 -4.86 -0.52 4.67
C HIS A 233 -5.28 -1.99 4.47
N PHE A 234 -5.34 -2.48 3.23
CA PHE A 234 -5.71 -3.87 2.93
C PHE A 234 -4.54 -4.87 2.96
N GLY A 235 -3.35 -4.44 3.37
CA GLY A 235 -2.13 -5.25 3.25
C GLY A 235 -1.49 -5.31 1.87
N PHE A 236 -2.14 -4.88 0.79
CA PHE A 236 -1.50 -4.75 -0.51
C PHE A 236 -1.73 -3.37 -1.12
N LYS A 237 -0.70 -2.90 -1.84
CA LYS A 237 -0.84 -1.76 -2.75
C LYS A 237 -0.69 -2.34 -4.16
N SER A 238 -1.51 -1.87 -5.08
CA SER A 238 -1.49 -2.32 -6.47
C SER A 238 -1.85 -1.12 -7.32
N ASP A 239 -0.83 -0.49 -7.85
CA ASP A 239 -0.99 0.69 -8.70
C ASP A 239 -1.68 0.34 -10.02
N LEU A 240 -1.42 -0.86 -10.55
CA LEU A 240 -2.12 -1.40 -11.71
C LEU A 240 -3.62 -1.58 -11.41
N ASP A 241 -3.98 -2.27 -10.32
CA ASP A 241 -5.40 -2.45 -9.96
C ASP A 241 -6.07 -1.11 -9.66
N CYS A 242 -5.35 -0.15 -9.05
CA CYS A 242 -5.87 1.19 -8.79
C CYS A 242 -6.30 1.88 -10.09
N VAL A 243 -5.45 1.86 -11.11
CA VAL A 243 -5.73 2.42 -12.44
C VAL A 243 -6.89 1.67 -13.09
N ASP A 244 -6.85 0.34 -13.12
CA ASP A 244 -7.88 -0.49 -13.75
C ASP A 244 -9.27 -0.28 -13.12
N LEU A 245 -9.34 -0.28 -11.79
CA LEU A 245 -10.58 -0.02 -11.04
C LEU A 245 -11.13 1.38 -11.31
N THR A 246 -10.25 2.38 -11.37
CA THR A 246 -10.66 3.76 -11.64
C THR A 246 -11.19 3.92 -13.05
N LEU A 247 -10.50 3.34 -14.06
CA LEU A 247 -10.93 3.37 -15.45
C LEU A 247 -12.29 2.71 -15.65
N ASN A 248 -12.52 1.57 -15.00
CA ASN A 248 -13.81 0.87 -15.03
C ASN A 248 -14.92 1.66 -14.34
N SER A 249 -14.59 2.63 -13.47
CA SER A 249 -15.57 3.45 -12.73
C SER A 249 -15.82 4.84 -13.32
N LEU A 250 -15.16 5.25 -14.40
CA LEU A 250 -15.23 6.66 -14.87
C LEU A 250 -16.64 7.16 -15.17
N LYS A 251 -17.51 6.32 -15.76
CA LYS A 251 -18.92 6.73 -16.02
C LYS A 251 -19.69 7.01 -14.74
N TYR A 252 -19.44 6.22 -13.70
CA TYR A 252 -20.06 6.40 -12.40
C TYR A 252 -19.52 7.66 -11.72
N VAL A 253 -18.21 7.87 -11.77
CA VAL A 253 -17.56 9.07 -11.22
C VAL A 253 -18.10 10.33 -11.88
N ASP A 254 -18.22 10.34 -13.22
CA ASP A 254 -18.81 11.44 -14.00
C ASP A 254 -20.24 11.74 -13.52
N ALA A 255 -21.09 10.72 -13.40
CA ALA A 255 -22.46 10.88 -12.91
C ALA A 255 -22.52 11.45 -11.49
N ILE A 256 -21.70 10.93 -10.56
CA ILE A 256 -21.68 11.39 -9.17
C ILE A 256 -21.16 12.84 -9.07
N LEU A 257 -20.08 13.19 -9.78
CA LEU A 257 -19.54 14.55 -9.76
C LEU A 257 -20.49 15.55 -10.43
N ALA A 258 -21.22 15.14 -11.47
CA ALA A 258 -22.26 15.95 -12.11
C ALA A 258 -23.41 16.32 -11.14
N ASP A 259 -23.72 15.44 -10.19
CA ASP A 259 -24.74 15.67 -9.17
C ASP A 259 -24.27 16.60 -8.03
N ASN A 260 -23.02 17.08 -8.09
CA ASN A 260 -22.39 17.99 -7.14
C ASN A 260 -22.48 17.48 -5.68
N PRO A 261 -21.77 16.38 -5.37
CA PRO A 261 -21.88 15.69 -4.10
C PRO A 261 -21.20 16.49 -2.98
N ASP A 262 -21.18 15.96 -1.77
CA ASP A 262 -20.46 16.58 -0.67
C ASP A 262 -18.94 16.62 -0.95
N GLN A 263 -18.24 17.55 -0.29
CA GLN A 263 -16.82 17.79 -0.52
C GLN A 263 -15.93 16.58 -0.17
N GLU A 264 -16.35 15.71 0.75
CA GLU A 264 -15.59 14.51 1.12
C GLU A 264 -15.57 13.52 -0.04
N THR A 265 -16.73 13.27 -0.65
CA THR A 265 -16.87 12.45 -1.86
C THR A 265 -16.08 13.03 -3.03
N VAL A 266 -16.20 14.34 -3.29
CA VAL A 266 -15.43 15.03 -4.34
C VAL A 266 -13.93 14.83 -4.13
N SER A 267 -13.46 15.05 -2.89
CA SER A 267 -12.02 14.98 -2.59
C SER A 267 -11.49 13.56 -2.80
N LEU A 268 -12.21 12.54 -2.30
CA LEU A 268 -11.82 11.14 -2.45
C LEU A 268 -11.68 10.73 -3.93
N TYR A 269 -12.67 11.05 -4.77
CA TYR A 269 -12.66 10.62 -6.16
C TYR A 269 -11.63 11.36 -7.01
N ILE A 270 -11.50 12.68 -6.83
CA ILE A 270 -10.48 13.47 -7.52
C ILE A 270 -9.07 13.03 -7.08
N ASP A 271 -8.83 12.81 -5.79
CA ASP A 271 -7.52 12.36 -5.30
C ASP A 271 -7.16 10.96 -5.81
N THR A 272 -8.15 10.09 -5.98
CA THR A 272 -7.96 8.76 -6.59
C THR A 272 -7.57 8.88 -8.06
N MET A 273 -8.27 9.74 -8.83
CA MET A 273 -7.92 10.00 -10.23
C MET A 273 -6.54 10.66 -10.38
N LEU A 274 -6.19 11.64 -9.54
CA LEU A 274 -4.86 12.24 -9.52
C LEU A 274 -3.76 11.23 -9.17
N SER A 275 -4.06 10.29 -8.26
CA SER A 275 -3.14 9.19 -7.94
C SER A 275 -2.91 8.29 -9.15
N CYS A 276 -3.97 7.97 -9.91
CA CYS A 276 -3.85 7.21 -11.15
C CYS A 276 -3.00 7.94 -12.20
N LEU A 277 -3.22 9.24 -12.43
CA LEU A 277 -2.39 10.01 -13.35
C LEU A 277 -0.91 10.03 -12.89
N THR A 278 -0.67 10.17 -11.58
CA THR A 278 0.68 10.13 -10.99
C THR A 278 1.36 8.79 -11.29
N ILE A 279 0.66 7.68 -11.07
CA ILE A 279 1.13 6.32 -11.39
C ILE A 279 1.46 6.19 -12.88
N MET A 280 0.56 6.62 -13.76
CA MET A 280 0.75 6.50 -15.21
C MET A 280 1.94 7.32 -15.70
N VAL A 281 2.15 8.52 -15.16
CA VAL A 281 3.33 9.34 -15.48
C VAL A 281 4.60 8.69 -14.94
N ARG A 282 4.59 8.18 -13.71
CA ARG A 282 5.72 7.45 -13.13
C ARG A 282 6.11 6.26 -14.00
N ASP A 283 5.15 5.44 -14.40
CA ASP A 283 5.39 4.24 -15.20
C ASP A 283 5.88 4.59 -16.62
N TYR A 284 5.41 5.69 -17.19
CA TYR A 284 5.96 6.25 -18.41
C TYR A 284 7.42 6.68 -18.23
N LEU A 285 7.74 7.42 -17.16
CA LEU A 285 9.10 7.91 -16.91
C LEU A 285 10.09 6.77 -16.60
N ARG A 286 9.69 5.77 -15.80
CA ARG A 286 10.55 4.66 -15.36
C ARG A 286 10.70 3.57 -16.42
N TYR A 287 9.63 3.29 -17.17
CA TYR A 287 9.53 2.09 -18.01
C TYR A 287 9.12 2.37 -19.46
N ASN A 288 8.92 3.64 -19.84
CA ASN A 288 8.42 4.04 -21.16
C ASN A 288 7.08 3.35 -21.53
N LYS A 289 6.23 3.12 -20.52
CA LYS A 289 4.87 2.57 -20.68
C LYS A 289 3.88 3.70 -20.92
N GLU A 290 3.69 4.08 -22.18
CA GLU A 290 2.61 5.00 -22.56
C GLU A 290 1.25 4.34 -22.32
N SER A 291 0.29 5.12 -21.81
CA SER A 291 -1.10 4.67 -21.66
C SER A 291 -2.04 5.62 -22.38
N GLU A 292 -2.78 5.08 -23.35
CA GLU A 292 -3.85 5.80 -24.06
C GLU A 292 -4.98 6.23 -23.11
N ASP A 293 -5.07 5.61 -21.93
CA ASP A 293 -6.09 5.88 -20.93
C ASP A 293 -5.80 7.15 -20.10
N TYR A 294 -4.58 7.69 -20.14
CA TYR A 294 -4.21 8.91 -19.43
C TYR A 294 -5.19 10.05 -19.77
N GLY A 295 -5.44 10.23 -21.07
CA GLY A 295 -6.33 11.28 -21.56
C GLY A 295 -7.78 11.10 -21.12
N LYS A 296 -8.23 9.87 -20.81
CA LYS A 296 -9.60 9.62 -20.32
C LYS A 296 -9.78 10.16 -18.89
N ILE A 297 -8.81 9.89 -18.02
CA ILE A 297 -8.83 10.36 -16.63
C ILE A 297 -8.59 11.87 -16.60
N ASP A 298 -7.58 12.36 -17.33
CA ASP A 298 -7.20 13.78 -17.33
C ASP A 298 -8.34 14.67 -17.85
N SER A 299 -9.01 14.25 -18.93
CA SER A 299 -10.18 14.99 -19.45
C SER A 299 -11.32 15.12 -18.44
N LEU A 300 -11.55 14.08 -17.63
CA LEU A 300 -12.59 14.11 -16.60
C LEU A 300 -12.19 15.03 -15.44
N ILE A 301 -10.92 15.01 -15.02
CA ILE A 301 -10.38 15.95 -14.03
C ILE A 301 -10.53 17.39 -14.54
N GLU A 302 -10.16 17.67 -15.79
CA GLU A 302 -10.28 19.01 -16.37
C GLU A 302 -11.73 19.50 -16.42
N GLN A 303 -12.68 18.62 -16.80
CA GLN A 303 -14.12 18.90 -16.79
C GLN A 303 -14.61 19.34 -15.40
N TYR A 304 -14.12 18.69 -14.34
CA TYR A 304 -14.51 18.95 -12.95
C TYR A 304 -13.49 19.79 -12.18
N SER A 305 -12.58 20.48 -12.86
CA SER A 305 -11.53 21.31 -12.24
C SER A 305 -12.08 22.41 -11.32
N HIS A 306 -13.29 22.89 -11.59
CA HIS A 306 -14.00 23.85 -10.75
C HIS A 306 -14.42 23.33 -9.37
N LEU A 307 -14.43 22.01 -9.17
CA LEU A 307 -14.68 21.35 -7.88
C LEU A 307 -13.40 21.07 -7.10
N MET A 308 -12.23 21.23 -7.74
CA MET A 308 -10.94 20.94 -7.11
C MET A 308 -10.58 21.99 -6.06
N ASN A 309 -10.06 21.53 -4.93
CA ASN A 309 -9.48 22.41 -3.93
C ASN A 309 -8.05 22.86 -4.35
N PRO A 310 -7.47 23.90 -3.70
CA PRO A 310 -6.13 24.37 -4.03
C PRO A 310 -5.02 23.32 -3.96
N ALA A 311 -5.09 22.35 -3.03
CA ALA A 311 -4.11 21.27 -2.93
C ALA A 311 -4.17 20.33 -4.14
N GLN A 312 -5.38 19.99 -4.58
CA GLN A 312 -5.62 19.18 -5.77
C GLN A 312 -5.15 19.86 -7.05
N LEU A 313 -5.37 21.18 -7.18
CA LEU A 313 -4.89 21.96 -8.32
C LEU A 313 -3.35 21.98 -8.39
N LEU A 314 -2.69 22.17 -7.24
CA LEU A 314 -1.22 22.09 -7.15
C LEU A 314 -0.70 20.69 -7.53
N ARG A 315 -1.39 19.64 -7.06
CA ARG A 315 -1.04 18.25 -7.38
C ARG A 315 -1.21 17.94 -8.87
N HIS A 316 -2.32 18.35 -9.49
CA HIS A 316 -2.53 18.20 -10.93
C HIS A 316 -1.45 18.95 -11.73
N SER A 317 -1.13 20.18 -11.35
CA SER A 317 -0.03 20.94 -11.98
C SER A 317 1.31 20.21 -11.86
N THR A 318 1.61 19.59 -10.73
CA THR A 318 2.85 18.81 -10.51
C THR A 318 2.93 17.60 -11.44
N ILE A 319 1.83 16.87 -11.62
CA ILE A 319 1.75 15.73 -12.54
C ILE A 319 2.06 16.19 -13.98
N GLN A 320 1.51 17.33 -14.40
CA GLN A 320 1.76 17.89 -15.73
C GLN A 320 3.22 18.34 -15.91
N LEU A 321 3.87 18.87 -14.86
CA LEU A 321 5.30 19.19 -14.89
C LEU A 321 6.16 17.94 -15.09
N HIS A 322 5.83 16.83 -14.40
CA HIS A 322 6.53 15.56 -14.55
C HIS A 322 6.38 14.99 -15.96
N LEU A 323 5.16 14.95 -16.49
CA LEU A 323 4.88 14.47 -17.84
C LEU A 323 5.66 15.26 -18.90
N ALA A 324 5.70 16.58 -18.75
CA ALA A 324 6.44 17.47 -19.65
C ALA A 324 7.97 17.51 -19.36
N GLN A 325 8.45 16.80 -18.34
CA GLN A 325 9.85 16.79 -17.88
C GLN A 325 10.43 18.20 -17.70
N ILE A 326 9.63 19.12 -17.14
CA ILE A 326 10.05 20.51 -16.97
C ILE A 326 11.15 20.58 -15.90
N LYS A 327 12.30 21.13 -16.29
CA LYS A 327 13.42 21.40 -15.38
C LYS A 327 13.33 22.81 -14.78
N GLY A 328 13.49 22.89 -13.46
CA GLY A 328 13.41 24.12 -12.68
C GLY A 328 11.99 24.48 -12.24
N VAL A 329 11.85 25.63 -11.58
CA VAL A 329 10.57 26.10 -11.01
C VAL A 329 9.71 26.78 -12.09
N ALA A 330 8.58 26.18 -12.42
CA ALA A 330 7.58 26.78 -13.30
C ALA A 330 6.78 27.87 -12.57
N ARG A 331 6.61 29.04 -13.20
CA ARG A 331 5.94 30.20 -12.58
C ARG A 331 4.51 29.89 -12.16
N ASP A 332 3.73 29.28 -13.04
CA ASP A 332 2.30 29.03 -12.79
C ASP A 332 2.12 28.01 -11.66
N HIS A 333 2.96 26.98 -11.62
CA HIS A 333 3.02 26.02 -10.51
C HIS A 333 3.40 26.69 -9.18
N TYR A 334 4.44 27.53 -9.18
CA TYR A 334 4.86 28.27 -7.99
C TYR A 334 3.76 29.19 -7.44
N GLN A 335 2.95 29.80 -8.32
CA GLN A 335 1.83 30.64 -7.93
C GLN A 335 0.71 29.87 -7.20
N LEU A 336 0.62 28.54 -7.38
CA LEU A 336 -0.35 27.68 -6.69
C LEU A 336 0.05 27.34 -5.25
N LEU A 337 1.31 27.55 -4.86
CA LEU A 337 1.77 27.26 -3.49
C LEU A 337 1.08 28.13 -2.44
N LEU A 338 0.88 29.42 -2.72
CA LEU A 338 0.23 30.32 -1.77
C LEU A 338 -1.22 29.92 -1.48
N PRO A 339 -2.10 29.72 -2.50
CA PRO A 339 -3.44 29.19 -2.28
C PRO A 339 -3.47 27.84 -1.56
N PHE A 340 -2.48 26.96 -1.81
CA PHE A 340 -2.34 25.70 -1.11
C PHE A 340 -2.06 25.89 0.39
N PHE A 341 -1.09 26.73 0.76
CA PHE A 341 -0.77 26.98 2.16
C PHE A 341 -1.91 27.70 2.90
N GLU A 342 -2.59 28.65 2.24
CA GLU A 342 -3.80 29.29 2.78
C GLU A 342 -4.94 28.28 2.97
N TYR A 343 -5.10 27.35 2.04
CA TYR A 343 -6.09 26.28 2.17
C TYR A 343 -5.79 25.36 3.36
N GLN A 344 -4.51 25.02 3.57
CA GLN A 344 -4.09 24.10 4.62
C GLN A 344 -4.05 24.74 6.01
N GLU A 345 -4.01 26.07 6.10
CA GLU A 345 -4.00 26.81 7.36
C GLU A 345 -5.21 26.42 8.24
N GLY A 346 -4.93 25.95 9.45
CA GLY A 346 -5.96 25.54 10.42
C GLY A 346 -6.66 24.21 10.12
N ARG A 347 -6.26 23.46 9.07
CA ARG A 347 -6.81 22.13 8.73
C ARG A 347 -6.07 20.96 9.36
N GLY A 348 -5.02 21.23 10.14
CA GLY A 348 -4.17 20.20 10.73
C GLY A 348 -3.06 19.76 9.77
N ASP A 349 -2.51 18.57 10.03
CA ASP A 349 -1.45 18.01 9.20
C ASP A 349 -1.99 17.65 7.80
N PRO A 350 -1.28 18.01 6.72
CA PRO A 350 -1.69 17.68 5.36
C PRO A 350 -1.62 16.16 5.11
N SER A 351 -2.43 15.67 4.18
CA SER A 351 -2.33 14.29 3.69
C SER A 351 -0.95 14.02 3.06
N LYS A 352 -0.56 12.74 3.02
CA LYS A 352 0.78 12.27 2.63
C LYS A 352 1.24 12.84 1.29
N GLU A 353 0.37 12.80 0.29
CA GLU A 353 0.60 13.24 -1.09
C GLU A 353 0.88 14.74 -1.24
N TYR A 354 0.62 15.54 -0.19
CA TYR A 354 0.82 16.99 -0.19
C TYR A 354 2.06 17.44 0.60
N LEU A 355 2.69 16.54 1.37
CA LEU A 355 3.82 16.90 2.23
C LEU A 355 5.03 17.42 1.45
N GLN A 356 5.30 16.83 0.28
CA GLN A 356 6.44 17.21 -0.56
C GLN A 356 6.40 18.69 -0.98
N TYR A 357 5.24 19.34 -0.97
CA TYR A 357 5.12 20.76 -1.34
C TYR A 357 5.70 21.72 -0.30
N TYR A 358 5.78 21.30 0.97
CA TYR A 358 6.44 22.05 2.03
C TYR A 358 7.96 22.06 1.81
N ASP A 359 8.54 20.89 1.58
CA ASP A 359 9.97 20.77 1.29
C ASP A 359 10.32 21.43 -0.04
N TYR A 360 9.46 21.31 -1.05
CA TYR A 360 9.60 22.03 -2.31
C TYR A 360 9.68 23.55 -2.10
N HIS A 361 8.74 24.13 -1.33
CA HIS A 361 8.76 25.56 -1.04
C HIS A 361 10.04 25.97 -0.29
N ASN A 362 10.43 25.23 0.75
CA ASN A 362 11.64 25.50 1.51
C ASN A 362 12.89 25.42 0.62
N PHE A 363 12.96 24.43 -0.26
CA PHE A 363 14.11 24.22 -1.13
C PHE A 363 14.22 25.28 -2.22
N ILE A 364 13.11 25.87 -2.68
CA ILE A 364 13.15 27.06 -3.55
C ILE A 364 13.87 28.21 -2.83
N LEU A 365 13.52 28.46 -1.57
CA LEU A 365 14.12 29.55 -0.78
C LEU A 365 15.60 29.30 -0.50
N ILE A 366 15.95 28.06 -0.13
CA ILE A 366 17.35 27.66 0.09
C ILE A 366 18.17 27.83 -1.18
N ASP A 367 17.63 27.41 -2.32
CA ASP A 367 18.32 27.53 -3.59
C ASP A 367 18.46 29.01 -4.00
N LEU A 368 17.44 29.83 -3.77
CA LEU A 368 17.49 31.28 -4.01
C LEU A 368 18.57 31.98 -3.16
N GLU A 369 18.66 31.64 -1.88
CA GLU A 369 19.53 32.33 -0.92
C GLU A 369 20.97 31.83 -0.95
N TYR A 370 21.17 30.51 -1.02
CA TYR A 370 22.46 29.86 -0.74
C TYR A 370 23.10 29.23 -1.97
N LEU A 371 22.45 28.25 -2.62
CA LEU A 371 23.06 27.48 -3.72
C LEU A 371 23.13 28.26 -5.04
N LYS A 372 22.05 28.97 -5.37
CA LYS A 372 21.87 29.73 -6.61
C LYS A 372 22.07 28.86 -7.85
N THR A 373 21.55 27.64 -7.81
CA THR A 373 21.62 26.73 -8.96
C THR A 373 20.84 27.31 -10.15
N PRO A 374 21.19 26.95 -11.39
CA PRO A 374 20.42 27.35 -12.55
C PRO A 374 18.97 26.88 -12.47
N LYS A 375 18.03 27.82 -12.52
CA LYS A 375 16.57 27.56 -12.52
C LYS A 375 16.02 26.87 -11.26
N PHE A 376 16.71 26.97 -10.12
CA PHE A 376 16.26 26.36 -8.86
C PHE A 376 16.18 24.82 -8.92
N GLU A 377 17.29 24.21 -9.33
CA GLU A 377 17.45 22.77 -9.57
C GLU A 377 17.15 21.91 -8.33
N LEU A 378 17.45 22.39 -7.12
CA LEU A 378 17.21 21.64 -5.88
C LEU A 378 15.72 21.33 -5.72
N ALA A 379 14.87 22.34 -5.91
CA ALA A 379 13.43 22.19 -5.77
C ALA A 379 12.84 21.30 -6.87
N SER A 380 13.26 21.48 -8.12
CA SER A 380 12.75 20.64 -9.21
C SER A 380 13.21 19.19 -9.14
N SER A 381 14.44 18.93 -8.67
CA SER A 381 14.91 17.55 -8.46
C SER A 381 14.17 16.88 -7.30
N LEU A 382 13.85 17.62 -6.23
CA LEU A 382 13.03 17.07 -5.14
C LEU A 382 11.68 16.57 -5.65
N LEU A 383 10.97 17.36 -6.47
CA LEU A 383 9.69 16.92 -7.05
C LEU A 383 9.87 15.64 -7.87
N GLY A 384 10.94 15.53 -8.65
CA GLY A 384 11.23 14.34 -9.46
C GLY A 384 11.73 13.12 -8.67
N SER A 385 12.19 13.31 -7.42
CA SER A 385 12.89 12.27 -6.66
C SER A 385 12.03 11.07 -6.24
N SER A 386 10.70 11.21 -6.22
CA SER A 386 9.77 10.08 -6.05
C SER A 386 9.52 9.30 -7.35
N MET A 387 9.87 9.89 -8.50
CA MET A 387 9.67 9.29 -9.83
C MET A 387 10.93 8.62 -10.36
N LEU A 388 12.09 9.27 -10.20
CA LEU A 388 13.34 8.90 -10.86
C LEU A 388 14.52 8.88 -9.89
N SER A 389 15.37 7.86 -10.05
CA SER A 389 16.58 7.66 -9.26
C SER A 389 17.59 8.80 -9.46
N GLU A 390 17.71 9.33 -10.67
CA GLU A 390 18.62 10.44 -10.99
C GLU A 390 18.24 11.70 -10.23
N ASP A 391 16.95 12.00 -10.12
CA ASP A 391 16.45 13.17 -9.41
C ASP A 391 16.69 13.02 -7.90
N LEU A 392 16.45 11.83 -7.32
CA LEU A 392 16.76 11.55 -5.92
C LEU A 392 18.24 11.71 -5.58
N LEU A 393 19.11 11.13 -6.41
CA LEU A 393 20.57 11.26 -6.26
C LEU A 393 21.00 12.72 -6.37
N ARG A 394 20.42 13.46 -7.33
CA ARG A 394 20.72 14.87 -7.55
C ARG A 394 20.27 15.75 -6.38
N THR A 395 19.07 15.53 -5.83
CA THR A 395 18.62 16.24 -4.64
C THR A 395 19.55 15.99 -3.46
N SER A 396 19.92 14.73 -3.21
CA SER A 396 20.88 14.39 -2.15
C SER A 396 22.24 15.08 -2.36
N GLU A 397 22.77 15.09 -3.57
CA GLU A 397 24.05 15.73 -3.87
C GLU A 397 24.01 17.24 -3.56
N LEU A 398 22.95 17.92 -4.00
CA LEU A 398 22.77 19.36 -3.77
C LEU A 398 22.60 19.70 -2.28
N LEU A 399 21.90 18.85 -1.52
CA LEU A 399 21.78 19.02 -0.07
C LEU A 399 23.11 18.83 0.65
N LEU A 400 23.91 17.83 0.26
CA LEU A 400 25.24 17.62 0.82
C LEU A 400 26.22 18.75 0.43
N ASP A 401 26.07 19.34 -0.77
CA ASP A 401 26.82 20.52 -1.17
C ASP A 401 26.43 21.76 -0.35
N CYS A 402 25.15 21.94 -0.04
CA CYS A 402 24.66 22.95 0.89
C CYS A 402 25.38 22.87 2.24
N LEU A 403 25.58 21.68 2.79
CA LEU A 403 26.24 21.48 4.09
C LEU A 403 27.71 21.90 4.11
N LYS A 404 28.35 22.10 2.95
CA LYS A 404 29.71 22.66 2.85
C LYS A 404 29.72 24.18 2.98
N LEU A 405 28.55 24.83 2.96
CA LEU A 405 28.38 26.26 3.13
C LEU A 405 28.19 26.60 4.62
N ASN A 406 28.44 27.86 4.98
CA ASN A 406 28.18 28.36 6.32
C ASN A 406 26.68 28.71 6.47
N LEU A 407 25.85 27.68 6.63
CA LEU A 407 24.39 27.80 6.76
C LEU A 407 23.96 28.00 8.22
N PRO A 408 22.83 28.69 8.46
CA PRO A 408 22.17 28.70 9.75
C PRO A 408 21.80 27.29 10.23
N ASP A 409 21.88 27.03 11.54
CA ASP A 409 21.61 25.71 12.14
C ASP A 409 20.18 25.23 11.85
N ASP A 410 19.19 26.13 11.81
CA ASP A 410 17.80 25.83 11.45
C ASP A 410 17.67 25.32 10.01
N VAL A 411 18.43 25.88 9.07
CA VAL A 411 18.48 25.39 7.68
C VAL A 411 19.13 24.01 7.62
N VAL A 412 20.27 23.82 8.30
CA VAL A 412 20.96 22.52 8.35
C VAL A 412 20.07 21.44 8.97
N ASN A 413 19.36 21.77 10.04
CA ASN A 413 18.45 20.86 10.72
C ASN A 413 17.26 20.46 9.84
N SER A 414 16.80 21.33 8.94
CA SER A 414 15.72 21.01 8.00
C SER A 414 16.07 19.85 7.06
N PHE A 415 17.35 19.67 6.71
CA PHE A 415 17.78 18.60 5.80
C PHE A 415 17.67 17.21 6.42
N SER A 416 17.69 17.11 7.76
CA SER A 416 17.49 15.83 8.44
C SER A 416 16.16 15.19 8.05
N GLY A 417 15.11 16.00 7.80
CA GLY A 417 13.81 15.55 7.33
C GLY A 417 13.90 14.81 5.99
N PHE A 418 14.75 15.25 5.08
CA PHE A 418 15.00 14.57 3.81
C PHE A 418 15.67 13.20 4.03
N PHE A 419 16.82 13.16 4.72
CA PHE A 419 17.61 11.92 4.87
C PHE A 419 16.99 10.88 5.80
N THR A 420 16.06 11.28 6.67
CA THR A 420 15.36 10.36 7.58
C THR A 420 13.94 10.11 7.10
N LYS A 421 13.03 11.08 7.25
CA LYS A 421 11.59 10.91 7.02
C LYS A 421 11.24 10.75 5.54
N TYR A 422 11.80 11.58 4.66
CA TYR A 422 11.43 11.51 3.23
C TYR A 422 11.92 10.21 2.59
N LEU A 423 13.17 9.80 2.84
CA LEU A 423 13.65 8.49 2.40
C LEU A 423 12.80 7.34 2.95
N TRP A 424 12.39 7.40 4.21
CA TRP A 424 11.47 6.43 4.80
C TRP A 424 10.12 6.36 4.07
N THR A 425 9.53 7.53 3.76
CA THR A 425 8.29 7.60 2.97
C THR A 425 8.48 7.02 1.57
N LEU A 426 9.61 7.31 0.90
CA LEU A 426 9.92 6.70 -0.40
C LEU A 426 10.08 5.18 -0.32
N ILE A 427 10.73 4.66 0.72
CA ILE A 427 10.82 3.21 0.94
C ILE A 427 9.43 2.59 1.08
N ASN A 428 8.53 3.23 1.84
CA ASN A 428 7.14 2.79 1.97
C ASN A 428 6.41 2.80 0.63
N ASP A 429 6.49 3.91 -0.09
CA ASP A 429 5.75 4.17 -1.33
C ASP A 429 6.28 3.34 -2.51
N ASP A 430 7.53 2.89 -2.47
CA ASP A 430 8.20 2.11 -3.52
C ASP A 430 8.43 0.62 -3.13
N SER A 431 7.98 0.21 -1.94
CA SER A 431 8.17 -1.15 -1.36
C SER A 431 7.72 -2.38 -2.17
N ASP A 432 6.91 -2.22 -3.22
CA ASP A 432 6.44 -3.30 -4.10
C ASP A 432 7.36 -3.53 -5.29
N GLU A 433 7.84 -2.46 -5.93
CA GLU A 433 8.72 -2.54 -7.10
C GLU A 433 10.20 -2.43 -6.74
N GLN A 434 10.52 -1.79 -5.61
CA GLN A 434 11.89 -1.54 -5.13
C GLN A 434 12.77 -0.79 -6.14
N TYR A 435 12.17 -0.07 -7.10
CA TYR A 435 12.86 0.65 -8.17
C TYR A 435 13.85 1.70 -7.63
N LEU A 436 13.46 2.42 -6.58
CA LEU A 436 14.27 3.48 -5.96
C LEU A 436 15.27 2.94 -4.92
N PHE A 437 15.20 1.66 -4.53
CA PHE A 437 15.93 1.16 -3.36
C PHE A 437 17.45 1.25 -3.51
N ASP A 438 18.00 1.00 -4.69
CA ASP A 438 19.44 1.16 -4.94
C ASP A 438 19.91 2.63 -4.82
N ALA A 439 19.07 3.57 -5.30
CA ALA A 439 19.34 4.99 -5.16
C ALA A 439 19.23 5.44 -3.69
N ILE A 440 18.20 4.99 -2.98
CA ILE A 440 18.00 5.26 -1.55
C ILE A 440 19.16 4.68 -0.72
N LEU A 441 19.64 3.48 -1.05
CA LEU A 441 20.82 2.89 -0.42
C LEU A 441 22.04 3.78 -0.66
N THR A 442 22.30 4.19 -1.89
CA THR A 442 23.42 5.09 -2.22
C THR A 442 23.34 6.41 -1.44
N VAL A 443 22.17 7.05 -1.40
CA VAL A 443 21.94 8.28 -0.62
C VAL A 443 22.18 8.05 0.88
N SER A 444 21.66 6.93 1.42
CA SER A 444 21.80 6.58 2.83
C SER A 444 23.27 6.38 3.20
N LEU A 445 24.05 5.68 2.37
CA LEU A 445 25.48 5.44 2.59
C LEU A 445 26.29 6.75 2.57
N ASN A 446 26.01 7.62 1.61
CA ASN A 446 26.72 8.89 1.46
C ASN A 446 26.47 9.85 2.63
N SER A 447 25.32 9.73 3.31
CA SER A 447 24.89 10.64 4.38
C SER A 447 25.01 10.05 5.79
N MET A 448 25.39 8.78 5.92
CA MET A 448 25.41 8.03 7.20
C MET A 448 26.33 8.62 8.28
N HIS A 449 27.36 9.37 7.88
CA HIS A 449 28.26 10.05 8.83
C HIS A 449 27.67 11.34 9.42
N LEU A 450 26.52 11.78 8.89
CA LEU A 450 25.82 13.01 9.28
C LEU A 450 24.45 12.71 9.91
N TYR A 451 23.75 11.70 9.39
CA TYR A 451 22.41 11.34 9.81
C TYR A 451 22.31 9.83 10.06
N ASP A 452 21.44 9.43 10.99
CA ASP A 452 21.16 8.02 11.25
C ASP A 452 20.28 7.44 10.13
N THR A 453 20.94 6.93 9.09
CA THR A 453 20.30 6.30 7.93
C THR A 453 20.34 4.77 7.99
N VAL A 454 20.91 4.19 9.05
CA VAL A 454 21.02 2.73 9.19
C VAL A 454 19.63 2.10 9.29
N SER A 455 18.68 2.76 9.96
CA SER A 455 17.28 2.31 10.05
C SER A 455 16.61 2.20 8.67
N ASN A 456 16.90 3.11 7.73
CA ASN A 456 16.40 3.02 6.36
C ASN A 456 16.96 1.78 5.65
N ILE A 457 18.26 1.51 5.83
CA ILE A 457 18.93 0.35 5.21
C ILE A 457 18.37 -0.96 5.78
N ARG A 458 18.21 -1.04 7.11
CA ARG A 458 17.58 -2.17 7.80
C ARG A 458 16.16 -2.40 7.30
N PHE A 459 15.34 -1.36 7.24
CA PHE A 459 13.96 -1.51 6.76
C PHE A 459 13.89 -1.98 5.30
N MET A 460 14.74 -1.44 4.40
CA MET A 460 14.84 -1.97 3.03
C MET A 460 15.27 -3.46 3.01
N ALA A 461 16.19 -3.87 3.89
CA ALA A 461 16.60 -5.28 4.01
C ALA A 461 15.46 -6.18 4.50
N GLU A 462 14.66 -5.71 5.46
CA GLU A 462 13.45 -6.40 5.96
C GLU A 462 12.42 -6.58 4.84
N LEU A 463 12.27 -5.58 3.96
CA LEU A 463 11.44 -5.65 2.75
C LEU A 463 12.04 -6.53 1.62
N GLY A 464 13.25 -7.05 1.80
CA GLY A 464 13.88 -8.00 0.87
C GLY A 464 14.83 -7.37 -0.15
N HIS A 465 15.31 -6.15 0.09
CA HIS A 465 16.32 -5.54 -0.77
C HIS A 465 17.67 -6.26 -0.63
N LEU A 466 18.06 -7.01 -1.66
CA LEU A 466 19.29 -7.81 -1.64
C LEU A 466 20.55 -6.96 -1.40
N GLY A 467 20.62 -5.75 -1.97
CA GLY A 467 21.73 -4.82 -1.75
C GLY A 467 21.88 -4.41 -0.30
N SER A 468 20.77 -4.10 0.38
CA SER A 468 20.77 -3.76 1.80
C SER A 468 21.14 -4.94 2.69
N ILE A 469 20.60 -6.14 2.41
CA ILE A 469 20.92 -7.37 3.16
C ILE A 469 22.43 -7.65 3.10
N ARG A 470 23.03 -7.60 1.90
CA ARG A 470 24.46 -7.80 1.72
C ARG A 470 25.28 -6.76 2.49
N TRP A 471 24.88 -5.49 2.40
CA TRP A 471 25.57 -4.43 3.12
C TRP A 471 25.57 -4.66 4.64
N LEU A 472 24.44 -5.08 5.22
CA LEU A 472 24.34 -5.38 6.66
C LEU A 472 25.31 -6.50 7.07
N ILE A 473 25.38 -7.57 6.29
CA ILE A 473 26.28 -8.72 6.54
C ILE A 473 27.75 -8.31 6.36
N ASP A 474 28.10 -7.68 5.24
CA ASP A 474 29.49 -7.37 4.86
C ASP A 474 30.14 -6.29 5.75
N ASN A 475 29.34 -5.52 6.48
CA ASN A 475 29.80 -4.43 7.36
C ASN A 475 29.50 -4.70 8.84
N ASP A 476 29.24 -5.96 9.21
CA ASP A 476 28.99 -6.40 10.57
C ASP A 476 27.90 -5.57 11.30
N GLN A 477 26.84 -5.20 10.59
CA GLN A 477 25.71 -4.44 11.12
C GLN A 477 24.64 -5.37 11.69
N TYR A 478 25.04 -6.20 12.66
CA TYR A 478 24.18 -7.10 13.42
C TYR A 478 24.71 -7.25 14.86
N GLU A 479 23.83 -7.53 15.81
CA GLU A 479 24.19 -7.62 17.23
C GLU A 479 24.44 -9.05 17.70
N THR A 480 23.88 -10.05 17.01
CA THR A 480 23.91 -11.46 17.45
C THR A 480 24.12 -12.44 16.30
N ASP A 481 24.64 -13.64 16.61
CA ASP A 481 24.77 -14.74 15.66
C ASP A 481 23.40 -15.17 15.07
N ASN A 482 22.33 -15.03 15.84
CA ASN A 482 20.97 -15.34 15.38
C ASN A 482 20.49 -14.33 14.33
N GLU A 483 20.80 -13.05 14.53
CA GLU A 483 20.50 -11.99 13.55
C GLU A 483 21.32 -12.20 12.26
N LEU A 484 22.62 -12.50 12.37
CA LEU A 484 23.43 -12.82 11.19
C LEU A 484 22.81 -13.99 10.41
N LYS A 485 22.49 -15.09 11.09
CA LYS A 485 21.87 -16.26 10.47
C LYS A 485 20.54 -15.91 9.81
N TYR A 486 19.73 -15.05 10.42
CA TYR A 486 18.48 -14.58 9.82
C TYR A 486 18.74 -13.87 8.47
N TRP A 487 19.69 -12.93 8.44
CA TRP A 487 20.04 -12.21 7.21
C TRP A 487 20.62 -13.14 6.14
N GLU A 488 21.47 -14.09 6.52
CA GLU A 488 22.02 -15.10 5.60
C GLU A 488 20.93 -15.96 4.97
N ILE A 489 19.96 -16.45 5.74
CA ILE A 489 18.85 -17.25 5.22
C ILE A 489 18.04 -16.42 4.21
N ARG A 490 17.73 -15.15 4.52
CA ARG A 490 16.98 -14.27 3.59
C ARG A 490 17.78 -14.01 2.31
N ARG A 491 19.08 -13.71 2.41
CA ARG A 491 19.99 -13.54 1.27
C ARG A 491 19.96 -14.77 0.38
N ASP A 492 20.23 -15.94 0.95
CA ASP A 492 20.35 -17.19 0.20
C ASP A 492 19.04 -17.56 -0.50
N TYR A 493 17.90 -17.31 0.16
CA TYR A 493 16.59 -17.47 -0.46
C TYR A 493 16.41 -16.56 -1.68
N LEU A 494 16.63 -15.25 -1.52
CA LEU A 494 16.44 -14.27 -2.60
C LEU A 494 17.39 -14.51 -3.79
N GLU A 495 18.63 -14.93 -3.52
CA GLU A 495 19.58 -15.32 -4.56
C GLU A 495 19.10 -16.56 -5.33
N SER A 496 18.57 -17.57 -4.62
CA SER A 496 18.06 -18.78 -5.25
C SER A 496 16.84 -18.51 -6.15
N VAL A 497 15.93 -17.63 -5.73
CA VAL A 497 14.76 -17.22 -6.53
C VAL A 497 15.18 -16.45 -7.77
N SER A 498 16.16 -15.54 -7.62
CA SER A 498 16.70 -14.73 -8.73
C SER A 498 17.43 -15.55 -9.80
N MET A 499 17.96 -16.73 -9.44
CA MET A 499 18.58 -17.66 -10.40
C MET A 499 17.55 -18.47 -11.18
N ASN A 500 16.38 -18.75 -10.61
CA ASN A 500 15.32 -19.53 -11.23
C ASN A 500 14.40 -18.70 -12.15
N SER A 501 14.48 -17.37 -12.08
CA SER A 501 13.72 -16.43 -12.91
C SER A 501 14.47 -15.92 -14.14
N LYS A 502 15.71 -16.38 -14.37
CA LYS A 502 16.50 -16.20 -15.60
C LYS A 502 16.48 -17.46 -16.44
#